data_AF-A0A9X3DUV5-F1
#
_entry.id   AF-A0A9X3DUV5-F1
#
_cell.length_a   1.000
_cell.length_b   1.000
_cell.length_c   1.000
_cell.angle_alpha   90.00
_cell.angle_beta   90.00
_cell.angle_gamma   90.00
#
_symmetry.space_group_name_H-M   'P 1'
#
loop_
_entity.id
_entity.type
_entity.pdbx_description
1 polymer ?
#
loop_
_entity_poly.entity_id
_entity_poly.type
_entity_poly.pdbx_seq_one_letter_code
_entity_poly.pdbx_strand_id
1 'polypeptide(L)'
;MSLASEIEKKIDRLNSLYINEEIELSIRLRETIGKNQHDGYIYTLISIGYEIKGFKSWLIDNNVDQLKQWFYVASLLRVESCNYSRGYSLSTPDEFIFPILSDSEEIIKKFGNLDTVNLLWGDYGPSYQEAKFKPSKDDPRYRTHALQAVLRHDWEDYQRIKDTANQKINKLREVVEFEFGVYDAIYHKDKDKIIDIIQTLLKPRVHKAYNKDFGEELSGEIWSHHPVMFTKLAWMNGLEIEIDNSLVPMELMPIKPLEHYDYHYDFLDPNWKPQSFLGRLFGRK
;
A
#
# COMPACT_ATOMS: atom_id res chain seq x y z
N MET A 1 -21.84 -5.03 23.82
CA MET A 1 -20.49 -5.26 23.25
C MET A 1 -20.12 -3.95 22.56
N SER A 2 -18.97 -3.33 22.86
CA SER A 2 -18.57 -2.10 22.18
C SER A 2 -18.19 -2.37 20.72
N LEU A 3 -18.26 -1.36 19.85
CA LEU A 3 -17.82 -1.47 18.45
C LEU A 3 -16.36 -1.94 18.35
N ALA A 4 -15.49 -1.42 19.23
CA ALA A 4 -14.10 -1.86 19.36
C ALA A 4 -13.99 -3.38 19.62
N SER A 5 -14.79 -3.91 20.55
CA SER A 5 -14.79 -5.35 20.87
C SER A 5 -15.30 -6.24 19.72
N GLU A 6 -16.10 -5.69 18.81
CA GLU A 6 -16.52 -6.42 17.61
C GLU A 6 -15.43 -6.44 16.53
N ILE A 7 -14.75 -5.31 16.32
CA ILE A 7 -13.62 -5.19 15.39
C ILE A 7 -12.48 -6.12 15.81
N GLU A 8 -12.11 -6.12 17.09
CA GLU A 8 -11.08 -7.02 17.64
C GLU A 8 -11.39 -8.50 17.31
N LYS A 9 -12.64 -8.93 17.51
CA LYS A 9 -13.06 -10.31 17.18
C LYS A 9 -12.99 -10.63 15.69
N LYS A 10 -13.34 -9.67 14.83
CA LYS A 10 -13.24 -9.82 13.37
C LYS A 10 -11.76 -9.99 12.98
N ILE A 11 -10.87 -9.16 13.53
CA ILE A 11 -9.43 -9.22 13.29
C ILE A 11 -8.82 -10.52 13.79
N ASP A 12 -9.13 -10.97 15.01
CA ASP A 12 -8.63 -12.25 15.54
C ASP A 12 -9.05 -13.43 14.67
N ARG A 13 -10.29 -13.41 14.17
CA ARG A 13 -10.80 -14.44 13.26
C ARG A 13 -10.05 -14.42 11.92
N LEU A 14 -9.87 -13.25 11.31
CA LEU A 14 -9.12 -13.10 10.06
C LEU A 14 -7.66 -13.52 10.24
N ASN A 15 -7.01 -13.09 11.31
CA ASN A 15 -5.64 -13.47 11.62
C ASN A 15 -5.48 -14.98 11.77
N SER A 16 -6.42 -15.65 12.44
CA SER A 16 -6.43 -17.11 12.57
C SER A 16 -6.60 -17.83 11.24
N LEU A 17 -7.40 -17.27 10.32
CA LEU A 17 -7.56 -17.80 8.97
C LEU A 17 -6.25 -17.67 8.18
N TYR A 18 -5.69 -16.46 8.15
CA TYR A 18 -4.47 -16.17 7.39
C TYR A 18 -3.23 -16.87 7.93
N ILE A 19 -3.12 -17.15 9.23
CA ILE A 19 -2.00 -17.96 9.77
C ILE A 19 -1.99 -19.36 9.15
N ASN A 20 -3.16 -19.99 9.01
CA ASN A 20 -3.24 -21.33 8.41
C ASN A 20 -2.89 -21.28 6.91
N GLU A 21 -3.40 -20.28 6.20
CA GLU A 21 -3.10 -20.07 4.77
C GLU A 21 -1.63 -19.71 4.53
N GLU A 22 -1.04 -18.88 5.38
CA GLU A 22 0.36 -18.45 5.30
C GLU A 22 1.31 -19.65 5.34
N ILE A 23 1.08 -20.64 6.19
CA ILE A 23 1.93 -21.83 6.27
C ILE A 23 1.92 -22.57 4.93
N GLU A 24 0.73 -22.82 4.38
CA GLU A 24 0.57 -23.52 3.10
C GLU A 24 1.18 -22.71 1.94
N LEU A 25 0.86 -21.42 1.86
CA LEU A 25 1.35 -20.51 0.83
C LEU A 25 2.87 -20.33 0.91
N SER A 26 3.45 -20.28 2.10
CA SER A 26 4.91 -20.18 2.30
C SER A 26 5.65 -21.44 1.84
N ILE A 27 5.08 -22.62 2.07
CA ILE A 27 5.63 -23.88 1.55
C ILE A 27 5.61 -23.84 0.02
N ARG A 28 4.45 -23.52 -0.56
CA ARG A 28 4.29 -23.41 -2.01
C ARG A 28 5.23 -22.37 -2.62
N LEU A 29 5.42 -21.23 -1.96
CA LEU A 29 6.32 -20.18 -2.39
C LEU A 29 7.78 -20.64 -2.42
N ARG A 30 8.23 -21.37 -1.39
CA ARG A 30 9.59 -21.93 -1.38
C ARG A 30 9.78 -22.96 -2.49
N GLU A 31 8.77 -23.76 -2.80
CA GLU A 31 8.82 -24.71 -3.91
C GLU A 31 8.88 -24.02 -5.29
N THR A 32 8.09 -22.97 -5.50
CA THR A 32 8.08 -22.22 -6.76
C THR A 32 9.39 -21.48 -6.97
N ILE A 33 9.94 -20.84 -5.93
CA ILE A 33 11.28 -20.23 -5.95
C ILE A 33 12.33 -21.28 -6.33
N GLY A 34 12.31 -22.46 -5.69
CA GLY A 34 13.27 -23.54 -5.98
C GLY A 34 13.22 -24.08 -7.41
N LYS A 35 12.07 -23.93 -8.09
CA LYS A 35 11.85 -24.34 -9.49
C LYS A 35 11.97 -23.18 -10.49
N ASN A 36 12.23 -21.95 -10.03
CA ASN A 36 12.15 -20.72 -10.82
C ASN A 36 10.77 -20.55 -11.52
N GLN A 37 9.69 -20.93 -10.84
CA GLN A 37 8.31 -20.92 -11.32
C GLN A 37 7.45 -19.97 -10.48
N HIS A 38 7.88 -18.72 -10.37
CA HIS A 38 7.23 -17.72 -9.54
C HIS A 38 5.80 -17.42 -10.01
N ASP A 39 4.89 -17.24 -9.05
CA ASP A 39 3.50 -16.82 -9.26
C ASP A 39 3.25 -15.60 -8.37
N GLY A 40 3.14 -14.42 -8.98
CA GLY A 40 2.99 -13.15 -8.26
C GLY A 40 1.78 -13.15 -7.33
N TYR A 41 0.75 -13.91 -7.66
CA TYR A 41 -0.46 -14.03 -6.84
C TYR A 41 -0.20 -14.61 -5.46
N ILE A 42 0.76 -15.54 -5.33
CA ILE A 42 1.10 -16.14 -4.03
C ILE A 42 1.69 -15.07 -3.10
N TYR A 43 2.56 -14.21 -3.62
CA TYR A 43 3.13 -13.10 -2.86
C TYR A 43 2.04 -12.12 -2.39
N THR A 44 1.08 -11.78 -3.27
CA THR A 44 -0.07 -10.91 -2.93
C THR A 44 -0.95 -11.52 -1.84
N LEU A 45 -1.25 -12.83 -1.89
CA LEU A 45 -2.05 -13.46 -0.85
C LEU A 45 -1.34 -13.46 0.51
N ILE A 46 -0.05 -13.74 0.52
CA ILE A 46 0.74 -13.70 1.75
C ILE A 46 0.80 -12.26 2.30
N SER A 47 0.93 -11.23 1.45
CA SER A 47 0.99 -9.84 1.93
C SER A 47 -0.24 -9.43 2.73
N ILE A 48 -1.44 -9.84 2.28
CA ILE A 48 -2.70 -9.57 2.99
C ILE A 48 -2.66 -10.16 4.41
N GLY A 49 -2.13 -11.37 4.58
CA GLY A 49 -1.96 -11.97 5.90
C GLY A 49 -1.11 -11.11 6.86
N TYR A 50 -0.06 -10.46 6.35
CA TYR A 50 0.77 -9.54 7.15
C TYR A 50 0.09 -8.20 7.42
N GLU A 51 -0.75 -7.69 6.53
CA GLU A 51 -1.58 -6.51 6.82
C GLU A 51 -2.50 -6.79 8.02
N ILE A 52 -3.16 -7.95 8.04
CA ILE A 52 -4.00 -8.38 9.16
C ILE A 52 -3.19 -8.56 10.45
N LYS A 53 -1.96 -9.12 10.39
CA LYS A 53 -1.05 -9.16 11.55
C LYS A 53 -0.70 -7.77 12.07
N GLY A 54 -0.52 -6.81 11.16
CA GLY A 54 -0.31 -5.40 11.49
C GLY A 54 -1.48 -4.82 12.26
N PHE A 55 -2.71 -4.98 11.73
CA PHE A 55 -3.93 -4.55 12.40
C PHE A 55 -4.12 -5.19 13.77
N LYS A 56 -3.88 -6.51 13.90
CA LYS A 56 -3.94 -7.19 15.20
C LYS A 56 -2.93 -6.59 16.19
N SER A 57 -1.69 -6.42 15.76
CA SER A 57 -0.62 -5.90 16.62
C SER A 57 -0.96 -4.52 17.17
N TRP A 58 -1.56 -3.67 16.36
CA TRP A 58 -1.99 -2.35 16.79
C TRP A 58 -3.27 -2.37 17.63
N LEU A 59 -4.36 -2.93 17.10
CA LEU A 59 -5.69 -2.82 17.71
C LEU A 59 -5.86 -3.67 18.97
N ILE A 60 -5.20 -4.83 19.04
CA ILE A 60 -5.35 -5.79 20.14
C ILE A 60 -4.12 -5.75 21.05
N ASP A 61 -2.93 -5.81 20.45
CA ASP A 61 -1.69 -5.88 21.23
C ASP A 61 -1.16 -4.49 21.62
N ASN A 62 -1.81 -3.40 21.18
CA ASN A 62 -1.45 -2.00 21.44
C ASN A 62 0.01 -1.69 21.06
N ASN A 63 0.47 -2.25 19.95
CA ASN A 63 1.86 -2.17 19.51
C ASN A 63 1.97 -1.60 18.09
N VAL A 64 2.16 -0.29 18.03
CA VAL A 64 2.36 0.47 16.78
C VAL A 64 3.66 0.07 16.08
N ASP A 65 4.73 -0.21 16.83
CA ASP A 65 6.01 -0.60 16.23
C ASP A 65 5.90 -1.94 15.48
N GLN A 66 5.15 -2.90 16.04
CA GLN A 66 4.85 -4.16 15.36
C GLN A 66 3.90 -4.00 14.18
N LEU A 67 2.96 -3.05 14.22
CA LEU A 67 2.19 -2.70 13.02
C LEU A 67 3.11 -2.26 11.88
N LYS A 68 4.08 -1.37 12.18
CA LYS A 68 5.04 -0.88 11.17
C LYS A 68 5.88 -2.01 10.60
N GLN A 69 6.36 -2.90 11.45
CA GLN A 69 7.11 -4.10 11.05
C GLN A 69 6.29 -4.97 10.10
N TRP A 70 5.02 -5.24 10.40
CA TRP A 70 4.20 -6.09 9.54
C TRP A 70 3.79 -5.42 8.23
N PHE A 71 3.50 -4.12 8.25
CA PHE A 71 3.27 -3.37 7.02
C PHE A 71 4.51 -3.30 6.14
N TYR A 72 5.71 -3.24 6.71
CA TYR A 72 6.96 -3.38 5.97
C TYR A 72 7.07 -4.74 5.25
N VAL A 73 6.81 -5.86 5.96
CA VAL A 73 6.86 -7.21 5.37
C VAL A 73 5.80 -7.38 4.28
N ALA A 74 4.56 -6.95 4.53
CA ALA A 74 3.49 -6.96 3.52
C ALA A 74 3.91 -6.20 2.25
N SER A 75 4.53 -5.04 2.45
CA SER A 75 5.00 -4.18 1.36
C SER A 75 6.15 -4.80 0.57
N LEU A 76 7.09 -5.50 1.22
CA LEU A 76 8.16 -6.23 0.53
C LEU A 76 7.61 -7.36 -0.35
N LEU A 77 6.65 -8.14 0.16
CA LEU A 77 5.97 -9.18 -0.61
C LEU A 77 5.25 -8.56 -1.82
N ARG A 78 4.63 -7.39 -1.64
CA ARG A 78 3.98 -6.66 -2.72
C ARG A 78 4.96 -6.23 -3.81
N VAL A 79 6.09 -5.64 -3.42
CA VAL A 79 7.17 -5.27 -4.35
C VAL A 79 7.61 -6.48 -5.15
N GLU A 80 7.84 -7.61 -4.48
CA GLU A 80 8.27 -8.84 -5.14
C GLU A 80 7.20 -9.38 -6.10
N SER A 81 5.92 -9.27 -5.75
CA SER A 81 4.82 -9.68 -6.61
C SER A 81 4.81 -8.97 -7.97
N CYS A 82 5.25 -7.71 -8.04
CA CYS A 82 5.23 -6.92 -9.27
C CYS A 82 6.20 -7.45 -10.35
N ASN A 83 7.18 -8.26 -9.96
CA ASN A 83 8.15 -8.89 -10.87
C ASN A 83 7.55 -10.07 -11.64
N TYR A 84 6.38 -10.56 -11.26
CA TYR A 84 5.82 -11.81 -11.76
C TYR A 84 4.38 -11.63 -12.23
N SER A 85 3.97 -12.50 -13.17
CA SER A 85 2.60 -12.51 -13.67
C SER A 85 1.61 -12.81 -12.54
N ARG A 86 0.39 -12.27 -12.66
CA ARG A 86 -0.70 -12.34 -11.67
C ARG A 86 -0.38 -11.70 -10.32
N GLY A 87 0.74 -10.97 -10.22
CA GLY A 87 1.08 -10.18 -9.05
C GLY A 87 0.37 -8.83 -9.04
N TYR A 88 0.83 -7.95 -8.15
CA TYR A 88 0.21 -6.63 -7.97
C TYR A 88 0.36 -5.76 -9.24
N SER A 89 -0.77 -5.23 -9.72
CA SER A 89 -0.88 -4.51 -10.99
C SER A 89 -0.66 -3.01 -10.91
N LEU A 90 -0.45 -2.45 -9.71
CA LEU A 90 -0.29 -1.00 -9.50
C LEU A 90 -1.41 -0.16 -10.13
N SER A 91 -2.62 -0.73 -10.20
CA SER A 91 -3.76 -0.14 -10.90
C SER A 91 -4.29 1.11 -10.23
N THR A 92 -4.38 1.06 -8.91
CA THR A 92 -4.75 2.19 -8.05
C THR A 92 -3.69 2.39 -6.98
N PRO A 93 -3.58 3.61 -6.43
CA PRO A 93 -2.62 3.92 -5.39
C PRO A 93 -3.00 3.39 -3.99
N ASP A 94 -4.20 2.82 -3.84
CA ASP A 94 -4.80 2.53 -2.52
C ASP A 94 -3.86 1.72 -1.60
N GLU A 95 -3.21 0.71 -2.16
CA GLU A 95 -2.30 -0.18 -1.44
C GLU A 95 -1.00 0.47 -0.94
N PHE A 96 -0.72 1.71 -1.36
CA PHE A 96 0.44 2.47 -0.89
C PHE A 96 0.27 2.93 0.56
N ILE A 97 -0.93 2.84 1.14
CA ILE A 97 -1.17 3.16 2.55
C ILE A 97 -0.24 2.34 3.48
N PHE A 98 -0.02 1.05 3.19
CA PHE A 98 0.79 0.16 4.03
C PHE A 98 2.29 0.51 4.03
N PRO A 99 2.98 0.66 2.89
CA PRO A 99 4.38 1.09 2.90
C PRO A 99 4.54 2.48 3.52
N ILE A 100 3.60 3.40 3.29
CA ILE A 100 3.62 4.75 3.85
C ILE A 100 3.45 4.72 5.39
N LEU A 101 2.54 3.91 5.92
CA LEU A 101 2.33 3.74 7.37
C LEU A 101 3.42 2.91 8.05
N SER A 102 4.24 2.18 7.30
CA SER A 102 5.39 1.46 7.86
C SER A 102 6.50 2.40 8.35
N ASP A 103 6.54 3.65 7.88
CA ASP A 103 7.62 4.63 8.04
C ASP A 103 9.00 4.19 7.50
N SER A 104 9.11 3.05 6.82
CA SER A 104 10.40 2.61 6.26
C SER A 104 10.75 3.44 5.01
N GLU A 105 11.80 4.27 5.11
CA GLU A 105 12.30 5.04 3.97
C GLU A 105 12.68 4.13 2.79
N GLU A 106 13.27 2.96 3.09
CA GLU A 106 13.62 1.96 2.08
C GLU A 106 12.39 1.52 1.28
N ILE A 107 11.30 1.13 1.96
CA ILE A 107 10.12 0.60 1.29
C ILE A 107 9.33 1.70 0.58
N ILE A 108 9.24 2.89 1.17
CA ILE A 108 8.62 4.07 0.55
C ILE A 108 9.35 4.41 -0.74
N LYS A 109 10.69 4.39 -0.74
CA LYS A 109 11.50 4.62 -1.93
C LYS A 109 11.30 3.54 -2.99
N LYS A 110 11.17 2.27 -2.60
CA LYS A 110 10.84 1.17 -3.54
C LYS A 110 9.49 1.42 -4.20
N PHE A 111 8.44 1.69 -3.42
CA PHE A 111 7.10 1.99 -3.95
C PHE A 111 7.08 3.24 -4.82
N GLY A 112 7.84 4.27 -4.45
CA GLY A 112 8.05 5.46 -5.24
C GLY A 112 8.71 5.21 -6.60
N ASN A 113 9.32 4.05 -6.85
CA ASN A 113 9.97 3.72 -8.14
C ASN A 113 9.48 2.39 -8.74
N LEU A 114 8.42 1.82 -8.18
CA LEU A 114 7.95 0.50 -8.55
C LEU A 114 7.38 0.49 -9.97
N ASP A 115 7.70 -0.56 -10.71
CA ASP A 115 7.11 -0.91 -12.00
C ASP A 115 6.50 -2.30 -11.87
N THR A 116 5.59 -2.66 -12.78
CA THR A 116 4.97 -3.98 -12.80
C THR A 116 4.80 -4.49 -14.22
N VAL A 117 5.02 -5.79 -14.39
CA VAL A 117 4.73 -6.49 -15.64
C VAL A 117 3.22 -6.76 -15.82
N ASN A 118 2.44 -6.58 -14.76
CA ASN A 118 1.04 -6.96 -14.71
C ASN A 118 0.14 -5.89 -15.37
N LEU A 119 -0.82 -6.34 -16.16
CA LEU A 119 -1.85 -5.50 -16.75
C LEU A 119 -3.11 -5.52 -15.86
N LEU A 120 -3.79 -4.38 -15.77
CA LEU A 120 -5.04 -4.29 -15.02
C LEU A 120 -6.19 -5.05 -15.73
N TRP A 121 -6.21 -5.05 -17.06
CA TRP A 121 -7.27 -5.67 -17.86
C TRP A 121 -6.70 -6.34 -19.13
N GLY A 122 -6.84 -7.66 -19.23
CA GLY A 122 -6.52 -8.44 -20.44
C GLY A 122 -5.05 -8.40 -20.89
N ASP A 123 -4.77 -8.98 -22.05
CA ASP A 123 -3.41 -9.13 -22.60
C ASP A 123 -2.98 -7.95 -23.51
N TYR A 124 -3.88 -6.99 -23.75
CA TYR A 124 -3.67 -5.88 -24.69
C TYR A 124 -3.97 -4.53 -24.02
N GLY A 125 -2.92 -3.87 -23.55
CA GLY A 125 -2.97 -2.52 -23.00
C GLY A 125 -1.60 -1.83 -23.09
N PRO A 126 -1.51 -0.52 -22.82
CA PRO A 126 -0.22 0.12 -22.66
C PRO A 126 0.52 -0.52 -21.48
N SER A 127 1.86 -0.61 -21.59
CA SER A 127 2.69 -1.02 -20.45
C SER A 127 2.46 -0.08 -19.26
N TYR A 128 2.81 -0.50 -18.04
CA TYR A 128 2.66 0.35 -16.86
C TYR A 128 3.32 1.73 -17.07
N GLN A 129 4.52 1.77 -17.64
CA GLN A 129 5.23 3.01 -17.97
C GLN A 129 4.48 3.89 -18.99
N GLU A 130 3.87 3.28 -20.00
CA GLU A 130 3.10 4.01 -21.00
C GLU A 130 1.76 4.54 -20.46
N ALA A 131 1.15 3.82 -19.52
CA ALA A 131 -0.17 4.16 -18.96
C ALA A 131 -0.18 5.54 -18.31
N LYS A 132 0.96 5.96 -17.75
CA LYS A 132 1.22 7.30 -17.21
C LYS A 132 0.78 8.44 -18.13
N PHE A 133 1.05 8.33 -19.44
CA PHE A 133 0.74 9.37 -20.44
C PHE A 133 -0.38 8.98 -21.41
N LYS A 134 -1.04 7.84 -21.15
CA LYS A 134 -2.26 7.40 -21.83
C LYS A 134 -3.42 7.29 -20.82
N PRO A 135 -3.67 8.31 -19.98
CA PRO A 135 -4.72 8.24 -18.98
C PRO A 135 -6.08 8.11 -19.67
N SER A 136 -6.95 7.28 -19.09
CA SER A 136 -8.34 7.14 -19.51
C SER A 136 -9.24 7.01 -18.29
N LYS A 137 -10.56 7.06 -18.49
CA LYS A 137 -11.52 6.83 -17.40
C LYS A 137 -11.51 5.38 -16.88
N ASP A 138 -11.00 4.46 -17.70
CA ASP A 138 -11.03 3.01 -17.46
C ASP A 138 -9.66 2.45 -17.06
N ASP A 139 -8.59 3.25 -17.26
CA ASP A 139 -7.23 2.95 -16.82
C ASP A 139 -6.78 3.95 -15.73
N PRO A 140 -6.90 3.56 -14.44
CA PRO A 140 -6.54 4.40 -13.31
C PRO A 140 -5.04 4.48 -13.01
N ARG A 141 -4.16 3.78 -13.75
CA ARG A 141 -2.72 3.66 -13.41
C ARG A 141 -1.97 4.99 -13.35
N TYR A 142 -2.43 6.02 -14.06
CA TYR A 142 -1.85 7.37 -13.96
C TYR A 142 -1.97 7.95 -12.54
N ARG A 143 -2.97 7.53 -11.75
CA ARG A 143 -3.13 7.92 -10.33
C ARG A 143 -1.98 7.37 -9.49
N THR A 144 -1.60 6.12 -9.72
CA THR A 144 -0.44 5.50 -9.06
C THR A 144 0.85 6.22 -9.44
N HIS A 145 1.06 6.50 -10.72
CA HIS A 145 2.20 7.31 -11.17
C HIS A 145 2.25 8.70 -10.52
N ALA A 146 1.08 9.35 -10.34
CA ALA A 146 1.00 10.65 -9.68
C ALA A 146 1.41 10.54 -8.20
N LEU A 147 0.92 9.55 -7.46
CA LEU A 147 1.37 9.31 -6.07
C LEU A 147 2.87 9.01 -6.02
N GLN A 148 3.38 8.15 -6.91
CA GLN A 148 4.81 7.85 -6.96
C GLN A 148 5.66 9.11 -7.21
N ALA A 149 5.22 10.02 -8.08
CA ALA A 149 5.88 11.31 -8.29
C ALA A 149 5.89 12.16 -7.02
N VAL A 150 4.78 12.22 -6.27
CA VAL A 150 4.69 12.90 -4.98
C VAL A 150 5.65 12.30 -3.95
N LEU A 151 5.72 10.97 -3.86
CA LEU A 151 6.65 10.27 -2.96
C LEU A 151 8.13 10.54 -3.29
N ARG A 152 8.44 10.75 -4.58
CA ARG A 152 9.79 11.14 -5.03
C ARG A 152 10.06 12.65 -4.91
N HIS A 153 9.07 13.45 -4.51
CA HIS A 153 9.08 14.92 -4.63
C HIS A 153 9.36 15.43 -6.06
N ASP A 154 9.00 14.64 -7.06
CA ASP A 154 9.13 14.97 -8.48
C ASP A 154 7.88 15.74 -8.95
N TRP A 155 7.81 17.00 -8.53
CA TRP A 155 6.64 17.86 -8.78
C TRP A 155 6.46 18.20 -10.26
N GLU A 156 7.53 18.23 -11.04
CA GLU A 156 7.46 18.43 -12.49
C GLU A 156 6.75 17.24 -13.16
N ASP A 157 7.12 16.02 -12.78
CA ASP A 157 6.49 14.82 -13.30
C ASP A 157 5.02 14.68 -12.87
N TYR A 158 4.72 14.99 -11.60
CA TYR A 158 3.35 15.06 -11.10
C TYR A 158 2.50 16.05 -11.93
N GLN A 159 2.97 17.28 -12.13
CA GLN A 159 2.21 18.28 -12.89
C GLN A 159 1.99 17.83 -14.34
N ARG A 160 3.00 17.24 -14.98
CA ARG A 160 2.85 16.69 -16.33
C ARG A 160 1.79 15.57 -16.41
N ILE A 161 1.75 14.67 -15.43
CA ILE A 161 0.70 13.63 -15.35
C ILE A 161 -0.68 14.28 -15.20
N LYS A 162 -0.82 15.20 -14.25
CA LYS A 162 -2.08 15.89 -13.97
C LYS A 162 -2.58 16.67 -15.18
N ASP A 163 -1.71 17.44 -15.84
CA ASP A 163 -2.04 18.19 -17.04
C ASP A 163 -2.49 17.27 -18.18
N THR A 164 -1.78 16.15 -18.39
CA THR A 164 -2.15 15.15 -19.39
C THR A 164 -3.52 14.53 -19.08
N ALA A 165 -3.80 14.23 -17.81
CA ALA A 165 -5.09 13.70 -17.39
C ALA A 165 -6.23 14.72 -17.60
N ASN A 166 -6.03 15.97 -17.20
CA ASN A 166 -6.99 17.07 -17.40
C ASN A 166 -7.24 17.36 -18.89
N GLN A 167 -6.23 17.23 -19.74
CA GLN A 167 -6.37 17.41 -21.18
C GLN A 167 -7.16 16.26 -21.85
N LYS A 168 -6.93 15.01 -21.43
CA LYS A 168 -7.48 13.82 -22.10
C LYS A 168 -8.79 13.32 -21.50
N ILE A 169 -9.10 13.65 -20.26
CA ILE A 169 -10.30 13.18 -19.56
C ILE A 169 -11.25 14.36 -19.32
N ASN A 170 -12.35 14.40 -20.08
CA ASN A 170 -13.34 15.49 -19.99
C ASN A 170 -13.94 15.71 -18.59
N LYS A 171 -13.99 14.66 -17.76
CA LYS A 171 -14.47 14.73 -16.37
C LYS A 171 -13.78 13.66 -15.56
N LEU A 172 -12.95 14.08 -14.61
CA LEU A 172 -12.28 13.18 -13.68
C LEU A 172 -13.30 12.50 -12.76
N ARG A 173 -12.91 11.34 -12.21
CA ARG A 173 -13.67 10.74 -11.11
C ARG A 173 -13.41 11.55 -9.86
N GLU A 174 -14.40 11.68 -8.98
CA GLU A 174 -14.31 12.50 -7.77
C GLU A 174 -13.12 12.10 -6.87
N VAL A 175 -12.81 10.79 -6.75
CA VAL A 175 -11.59 10.34 -6.04
C VAL A 175 -10.30 10.95 -6.60
N VAL A 176 -10.20 11.09 -7.92
CA VAL A 176 -9.02 11.65 -8.58
C VAL A 176 -8.93 13.15 -8.33
N GLU A 177 -10.07 13.83 -8.26
CA GLU A 177 -10.13 15.24 -7.89
C GLU A 177 -9.65 15.45 -6.45
N PHE A 178 -10.01 14.56 -5.51
CA PHE A 178 -9.48 14.60 -4.15
C PHE A 178 -7.97 14.32 -4.10
N GLU A 179 -7.48 13.30 -4.79
CA GLU A 179 -6.05 12.96 -4.88
C GLU A 179 -5.24 14.15 -5.41
N PHE A 180 -5.61 14.67 -6.59
CA PHE A 180 -4.91 15.81 -7.17
C PHE A 180 -5.02 17.06 -6.28
N GLY A 181 -6.18 17.31 -5.68
CA GLY A 181 -6.36 18.42 -4.75
C GLY A 181 -5.44 18.34 -3.53
N VAL A 182 -5.25 17.16 -2.96
CA VAL A 182 -4.31 16.95 -1.85
C VAL A 182 -2.87 17.13 -2.31
N TYR A 183 -2.49 16.56 -3.45
CA TYR A 183 -1.11 16.68 -3.96
C TYR A 183 -0.74 18.13 -4.29
N ASP A 184 -1.65 18.89 -4.89
CA ASP A 184 -1.48 20.33 -5.09
C ASP A 184 -1.36 21.08 -3.76
N ALA A 185 -2.20 20.77 -2.78
CA ALA A 185 -2.17 21.43 -1.49
C ALA A 185 -0.85 21.13 -0.74
N ILE A 186 -0.33 19.90 -0.84
CA ILE A 186 0.99 19.54 -0.32
C ILE A 186 2.09 20.37 -0.99
N TYR A 187 2.07 20.50 -2.32
CA TYR A 187 3.04 21.30 -3.07
C TYR A 187 3.02 22.77 -2.65
N HIS A 188 1.83 23.35 -2.49
CA HIS A 188 1.64 24.75 -2.07
C HIS A 188 1.73 24.96 -0.55
N LYS A 189 1.97 23.89 0.23
CA LYS A 189 1.99 23.92 1.71
C LYS A 189 0.68 24.43 2.33
N ASP A 190 -0.45 24.19 1.66
CA ASP A 190 -1.79 24.60 2.07
C ASP A 190 -2.43 23.54 3.00
N LYS A 191 -2.21 23.70 4.31
CA LYS A 191 -2.76 22.79 5.33
C LYS A 191 -4.28 22.80 5.37
N ASP A 192 -4.89 23.97 5.25
CA ASP A 192 -6.33 24.15 5.37
C ASP A 192 -7.06 23.40 4.26
N LYS A 193 -6.54 23.47 3.03
CA LYS A 193 -7.10 22.73 1.89
C LYS A 193 -7.03 21.21 2.08
N ILE A 194 -5.94 20.69 2.64
CA ILE A 194 -5.81 19.26 2.94
C ILE A 194 -6.85 18.85 3.98
N ILE A 195 -6.99 19.63 5.05
CA ILE A 195 -7.96 19.38 6.12
C ILE A 195 -9.40 19.41 5.56
N ASP A 196 -9.74 20.38 4.72
CA ASP A 196 -11.08 20.48 4.10
C ASP A 196 -11.43 19.24 3.25
N ILE A 197 -10.46 18.72 2.48
CA ILE A 197 -10.64 17.50 1.68
C ILE A 197 -10.84 16.30 2.61
N ILE A 198 -10.00 16.15 3.64
CA ILE A 198 -10.09 15.07 4.63
C ILE A 198 -11.46 15.10 5.32
N GLN A 199 -11.91 16.26 5.81
CA GLN A 199 -13.19 16.40 6.48
C GLN A 199 -14.37 16.09 5.55
N THR A 200 -14.24 16.35 4.25
CA THR A 200 -15.24 15.95 3.26
C THR A 200 -15.29 14.43 3.11
N LEU A 201 -14.13 13.77 3.02
CA LEU A 201 -14.03 12.31 2.91
C LEU A 201 -14.54 11.59 4.17
N LEU A 202 -14.42 12.22 5.34
CA LEU A 202 -14.90 11.69 6.62
C LEU A 202 -16.42 11.81 6.82
N LYS A 203 -17.14 12.54 5.96
CA LYS A 203 -18.62 12.60 6.05
C LYS A 203 -19.20 11.18 5.90
N PRO A 204 -20.17 10.75 6.74
CA PRO A 204 -20.59 9.35 6.82
C PRO A 204 -20.95 8.69 5.49
N ARG A 205 -21.66 9.42 4.61
CA ARG A 205 -22.03 8.94 3.27
C ARG A 205 -20.81 8.75 2.35
N VAL A 206 -19.85 9.68 2.42
CA VAL A 206 -18.64 9.67 1.60
C VAL A 206 -17.70 8.57 2.09
N HIS A 207 -17.45 8.51 3.40
CA HIS A 207 -16.68 7.45 4.04
C HIS A 207 -17.20 6.06 3.64
N LYS A 208 -18.50 5.79 3.79
CA LYS A 208 -19.08 4.50 3.40
C LYS A 208 -18.90 4.18 1.91
N ALA A 209 -19.03 5.17 1.03
CA ALA A 209 -18.93 4.96 -0.40
C ALA A 209 -17.49 4.63 -0.86
N TYR A 210 -16.49 5.27 -0.25
CA TYR A 210 -15.09 5.14 -0.62
C TYR A 210 -14.33 4.03 0.12
N ASN A 211 -14.90 3.45 1.19
CA ASN A 211 -14.25 2.36 1.93
C ASN A 211 -14.87 0.97 1.70
N LYS A 212 -16.02 0.87 1.02
CA LYS A 212 -16.76 -0.39 0.84
C LYS A 212 -15.95 -1.53 0.18
N ASP A 213 -14.93 -1.20 -0.61
CA ASP A 213 -14.15 -2.16 -1.39
C ASP A 213 -12.83 -2.56 -0.68
N PHE A 214 -12.51 -1.98 0.49
CA PHE A 214 -11.33 -2.34 1.30
C PHE A 214 -11.69 -3.40 2.35
N GLY A 215 -11.65 -4.67 1.96
CA GLY A 215 -12.06 -5.79 2.82
C GLY A 215 -11.15 -6.00 4.03
N GLU A 216 -9.85 -5.80 3.83
CA GLU A 216 -8.77 -5.93 4.79
C GLU A 216 -8.90 -4.91 5.93
N GLU A 217 -9.45 -3.73 5.60
CA GLU A 217 -9.75 -2.63 6.53
C GLU A 217 -11.17 -2.72 7.11
N LEU A 218 -11.83 -3.87 6.94
CA LEU A 218 -13.22 -4.12 7.33
C LEU A 218 -14.17 -3.06 6.77
N SER A 219 -13.99 -2.70 5.50
CA SER A 219 -14.80 -1.72 4.79
C SER A 219 -14.85 -0.33 5.46
N GLY A 220 -13.74 0.06 6.08
CA GLY A 220 -13.56 1.34 6.77
C GLY A 220 -13.98 1.34 8.24
N GLU A 221 -14.29 0.17 8.82
CA GLU A 221 -14.55 0.06 10.26
C GLU A 221 -13.28 0.32 11.10
N ILE A 222 -12.09 -0.01 10.57
CA ILE A 222 -10.81 0.23 11.26
C ILE A 222 -10.41 1.70 11.17
N TRP A 223 -10.41 2.25 9.96
CA TRP A 223 -10.08 3.65 9.69
C TRP A 223 -10.71 4.09 8.37
N SER A 224 -10.59 5.36 8.00
CA SER A 224 -10.97 5.81 6.66
C SER A 224 -9.74 5.90 5.76
N HIS A 225 -9.63 4.99 4.79
CA HIS A 225 -8.45 4.75 3.95
C HIS A 225 -7.81 6.03 3.40
N HIS A 226 -8.54 6.78 2.58
CA HIS A 226 -8.02 7.99 1.93
C HIS A 226 -7.66 9.10 2.93
N PRO A 227 -8.52 9.47 3.92
CA PRO A 227 -8.13 10.34 5.02
C PRO A 227 -6.82 9.97 5.72
N VAL A 228 -6.62 8.70 6.05
CA VAL A 228 -5.39 8.23 6.70
C VAL A 228 -4.18 8.41 5.78
N MET A 229 -4.28 7.93 4.54
CA MET A 229 -3.19 8.06 3.56
C MET A 229 -2.82 9.53 3.30
N PHE A 230 -3.81 10.41 3.11
CA PHE A 230 -3.57 11.83 2.84
C PHE A 230 -3.01 12.58 4.05
N THR A 231 -3.47 12.26 5.26
CA THR A 231 -2.91 12.83 6.49
C THR A 231 -1.45 12.42 6.64
N LYS A 232 -1.13 11.14 6.43
CA LYS A 232 0.25 10.64 6.50
C LYS A 232 1.15 11.29 5.44
N LEU A 233 0.66 11.43 4.20
CA LEU A 233 1.39 12.14 3.13
C LEU A 233 1.67 13.61 3.47
N ALA A 234 0.73 14.30 4.12
CA ALA A 234 0.95 15.67 4.59
C ALA A 234 2.11 15.72 5.62
N TRP A 235 2.09 14.83 6.61
CA TRP A 235 3.16 14.70 7.61
C TRP A 235 4.52 14.37 6.98
N MET A 236 4.58 13.44 6.02
CA MET A 236 5.79 13.13 5.25
C MET A 236 6.36 14.36 4.52
N ASN A 237 5.52 15.35 4.22
CA ASN A 237 5.91 16.59 3.53
C ASN A 237 6.11 17.78 4.51
N GLY A 238 6.25 17.52 5.81
CA GLY A 238 6.45 18.53 6.85
C GLY A 238 5.19 19.34 7.18
N LEU A 239 4.02 18.88 6.74
CA LEU A 239 2.73 19.49 7.03
C LEU A 239 2.04 18.70 8.14
N GLU A 240 2.51 18.90 9.36
CA GLU A 240 1.89 18.32 10.55
C GLU A 240 0.49 18.95 10.74
N ILE A 241 -0.54 18.21 10.34
CA ILE A 241 -1.95 18.57 10.46
C ILE A 241 -2.61 17.64 11.48
N GLU A 242 -3.58 18.15 12.22
CA GLU A 242 -4.33 17.41 13.23
C GLU A 242 -5.76 17.19 12.75
N ILE A 243 -6.25 15.95 12.85
CA ILE A 243 -7.60 15.56 12.45
C ILE A 243 -8.33 14.99 13.66
N ASP A 244 -9.31 15.71 14.17
CA ASP A 244 -10.17 15.27 15.27
C ASP A 244 -11.25 14.31 14.76
N ASN A 245 -10.86 13.07 14.46
CA ASN A 245 -11.76 12.00 14.06
C ASN A 245 -11.14 10.63 14.37
N SER A 246 -11.88 9.75 15.05
CA SER A 246 -11.38 8.41 15.41
C SER A 246 -11.02 7.51 14.23
N LEU A 247 -11.54 7.79 13.02
CA LEU A 247 -11.20 7.08 11.80
C LEU A 247 -9.88 7.55 11.17
N VAL A 248 -9.21 8.54 11.76
CA VAL A 248 -7.85 8.96 11.42
C VAL A 248 -6.99 8.80 12.67
N PRO A 249 -6.36 7.63 12.89
CA PRO A 249 -5.56 7.38 14.08
C PRO A 249 -4.30 8.24 14.08
N MET A 250 -4.36 9.39 14.76
CA MET A 250 -3.30 10.39 14.79
C MET A 250 -1.96 9.85 15.32
N GLU A 251 -1.98 8.80 16.16
CA GLU A 251 -0.76 8.14 16.63
C GLU A 251 0.09 7.51 15.51
N LEU A 252 -0.50 7.22 14.35
CA LEU A 252 0.21 6.67 13.19
C LEU A 252 0.78 7.75 12.27
N MET A 253 0.43 9.03 12.45
CA MET A 253 0.83 10.12 11.54
C MET A 253 2.29 10.55 11.68
N PRO A 254 2.85 10.71 12.90
CA PRO A 254 4.26 11.05 13.07
C PRO A 254 5.20 10.14 12.27
N ILE A 255 6.19 10.74 11.60
CA ILE A 255 7.19 9.98 10.84
C ILE A 255 8.25 9.47 11.81
N LYS A 256 8.11 8.20 12.23
CA LYS A 256 8.99 7.57 13.20
C LYS A 256 9.36 6.16 12.73
N PRO A 257 10.34 6.02 11.82
CA PRO A 257 10.84 4.72 11.39
C PRO A 257 11.32 3.88 12.57
N LEU A 258 11.25 2.55 12.44
CA LEU A 258 11.88 1.63 13.39
C LEU A 258 13.40 1.74 13.30
N GLU A 259 14.09 1.45 14.40
CA GLU A 259 15.55 1.31 14.41
C GLU A 259 16.02 0.16 13.50
N HIS A 260 15.22 -0.90 13.43
CA HIS A 260 15.48 -2.07 12.59
C HIS A 260 14.17 -2.65 12.07
N TYR A 261 14.17 -3.07 10.81
CA TYR A 261 13.09 -3.84 10.19
C TYR A 261 13.62 -5.23 9.83
N ASP A 262 12.87 -6.27 10.21
CA ASP A 262 13.15 -7.65 9.85
C ASP A 262 12.54 -7.96 8.47
N TYR A 263 13.30 -8.60 7.57
CA TYR A 263 12.80 -9.05 6.27
C TYR A 263 11.77 -10.18 6.38
N HIS A 264 11.74 -10.88 7.52
CA HIS A 264 10.90 -12.03 7.87
C HIS A 264 11.12 -13.30 7.04
N TYR A 265 11.35 -13.16 5.73
CA TYR A 265 11.74 -14.22 4.84
C TYR A 265 13.13 -13.97 4.27
N ASP A 266 13.99 -14.99 4.30
CA ASP A 266 15.35 -14.87 3.75
C ASP A 266 15.34 -14.39 2.30
N PHE A 267 14.38 -14.84 1.46
CA PHE A 267 14.33 -14.46 0.04
C PHE A 267 13.96 -12.98 -0.21
N LEU A 268 13.51 -12.26 0.82
CA LEU A 268 13.27 -10.81 0.75
C LEU A 268 14.52 -10.00 1.10
N ASP A 269 15.55 -10.61 1.68
CA ASP A 269 16.85 -9.96 1.91
C ASP A 269 17.54 -9.73 0.55
N PRO A 270 17.92 -8.48 0.20
CA PRO A 270 18.64 -8.16 -1.02
C PRO A 270 19.95 -8.94 -1.21
N ASN A 271 20.54 -9.46 -0.13
CA ASN A 271 21.78 -10.22 -0.15
C ASN A 271 21.56 -11.74 -0.26
N TRP A 272 20.30 -12.18 -0.26
CA TRP A 272 19.98 -13.59 -0.33
C TRP A 272 20.36 -14.20 -1.67
N LYS A 273 20.89 -15.43 -1.62
CA LYS A 273 21.16 -16.24 -2.80
C LYS A 273 20.45 -17.59 -2.64
N PRO A 274 19.71 -18.06 -3.65
CA PRO A 274 19.11 -19.37 -3.59
C PRO A 274 20.21 -20.42 -3.42
N GLN A 275 20.09 -21.24 -2.37
CA GLN A 275 21.00 -22.37 -2.19
C GLN A 275 20.81 -23.32 -3.39
N SER A 276 21.85 -23.44 -4.22
CA SER A 276 21.83 -24.40 -5.32
C SER A 276 21.66 -25.82 -4.76
N PHE A 277 21.06 -26.71 -5.55
CA PHE A 277 20.97 -28.14 -5.22
C PHE A 277 22.35 -28.73 -4.86
N LEU A 278 23.41 -28.26 -5.52
CA LEU A 278 24.80 -28.59 -5.22
C LEU A 278 25.29 -27.99 -3.88
N GLY A 279 24.85 -26.78 -3.53
CA GLY A 279 25.14 -26.16 -2.22
C GLY A 279 24.57 -26.95 -1.04
N ARG A 280 23.42 -27.61 -1.21
CA ARG A 280 22.87 -28.54 -0.19
C ARG A 280 23.63 -29.87 -0.12
N LEU A 281 24.17 -30.37 -1.24
CA LEU A 281 24.94 -31.62 -1.29
C LEU A 281 26.37 -31.47 -0.76
N PHE A 282 26.99 -30.30 -0.95
CA PHE A 282 28.41 -30.07 -0.61
C PHE A 282 28.62 -29.07 0.54
N GLY A 283 27.54 -28.51 1.11
CA GLY A 283 27.56 -27.47 2.14
C GLY A 283 27.35 -27.95 3.58
N ARG A 284 27.79 -29.18 3.93
CA ARG A 284 28.03 -29.56 5.33
C ARG A 284 29.53 -29.75 5.54
N LYS A 285 30.15 -28.79 6.20
CA LYS A 285 31.34 -29.00 7.04
C LYS A 285 31.00 -28.51 8.43
#